data_AF-A0A2E2XDJ8-F1
#
_entry.id   AF-A0A2E2XDJ8-F1
#
_cell.length_a   1.000
_cell.length_b   1.000
_cell.length_c   1.000
_cell.angle_alpha   90.00
_cell.angle_beta   90.00
_cell.angle_gamma   90.00
#
_symmetry.space_group_name_H-M   'P 1'
#
loop_
_entity.id
_entity.type
_entity.pdbx_description
1 polymer ?
#
loop_
_entity_poly.entity_id
_entity_poly.type
_entity_poly.pdbx_seq_one_letter_code
_entity_poly.pdbx_strand_id
1 'polypeptide(L)'
;MKYADPLKLKCANCGSDGIYPLELLRSLKAVCKGCGGSFKTQGESINSSILSMELLQRLKELILALEESFVFDASELEYSTLSTVGDIIDFLQASFPKLSRSDIEFKLSLVLESKNYDGKIVNIPTFLLSELSTTEVL
;
A
#
# COMPACT_ATOMS: atom_id res chain seq x y z
N MET A 1 5.76 -6.60 -7.98
CA MET A 1 6.23 -5.84 -9.16
C MET A 1 7.25 -4.81 -8.67
N LYS A 2 8.46 -4.74 -9.24
CA LYS A 2 9.40 -3.64 -8.95
C LYS A 2 9.27 -2.62 -10.08
N TYR A 3 8.99 -1.36 -9.76
CA TYR A 3 9.13 -0.29 -10.74
C TYR A 3 10.58 -0.24 -11.21
N ALA A 4 10.80 -0.01 -12.50
CA ALA A 4 12.14 0.27 -12.99
C ALA A 4 12.61 1.60 -12.38
N ASP A 5 13.81 1.62 -11.82
CA ASP A 5 14.42 2.84 -11.30
C ASP A 5 15.79 3.05 -11.97
N PRO A 6 15.98 4.12 -12.77
CA PRO A 6 15.02 5.20 -13.05
C PRO A 6 13.95 4.85 -14.12
N LEU A 7 12.80 5.53 -14.06
CA LEU A 7 11.72 5.41 -15.05
C LEU A 7 11.98 6.27 -16.29
N LYS A 8 11.68 5.70 -17.47
CA LYS A 8 11.56 6.46 -18.72
C LYS A 8 10.13 6.97 -18.86
N LEU A 9 9.94 8.29 -18.90
CA LEU A 9 8.64 8.94 -19.04
C LEU A 9 8.65 9.92 -20.20
N LYS A 10 7.53 9.97 -20.93
CA LYS A 10 7.26 10.97 -21.95
C LYS A 10 6.40 12.08 -21.36
N CYS A 11 6.81 13.33 -21.51
CA CYS A 11 6.03 14.47 -21.01
C CYS A 11 4.72 14.60 -21.80
N ALA A 12 3.58 14.57 -21.11
CA ALA A 12 2.28 14.75 -21.76
C ALA A 12 2.10 16.15 -22.39
N ASN A 13 2.79 17.17 -21.87
CA ASN A 13 2.64 18.55 -22.32
C ASN A 13 3.46 18.88 -23.57
N CYS A 14 4.73 18.45 -23.63
CA CYS A 14 5.63 18.78 -24.76
C CYS A 14 6.14 17.56 -25.53
N GLY A 15 5.74 16.35 -25.15
CA GLY A 15 6.15 15.12 -25.81
C GLY A 15 7.62 14.72 -25.62
N SER A 16 8.42 15.48 -24.86
CA SER A 16 9.83 15.15 -24.65
C SER A 16 9.99 13.92 -23.76
N ASP A 17 10.91 13.04 -24.13
CA ASP A 17 11.32 11.91 -23.29
C ASP A 17 12.25 12.37 -22.16
N GLY A 18 12.17 11.70 -21.03
CA GLY A 18 13.07 11.92 -19.90
C GLY A 18 13.23 10.69 -19.02
N ILE A 19 14.31 10.68 -18.26
CA ILE A 19 14.64 9.63 -17.29
C ILE A 19 14.53 10.25 -15.90
N TYR A 20 13.67 9.69 -15.06
CA TYR A 20 13.32 10.24 -13.75
C TYR A 20 13.53 9.17 -12.66
N PRO A 21 14.34 9.45 -11.63
CA PRO A 21 14.44 8.59 -10.46
C PRO A 21 13.07 8.40 -9.81
N LEU A 22 12.81 7.18 -9.32
CA LEU A 22 11.54 6.85 -8.69
C LEU A 22 11.26 7.75 -7.48
N GLU A 23 12.25 8.01 -6.64
CA GLU A 23 12.12 8.90 -5.48
C GLU A 23 11.70 10.33 -5.86
N LEU A 24 12.23 10.85 -6.97
CA LEU A 24 11.88 12.19 -7.44
C LEU A 24 10.41 12.27 -7.86
N LEU A 25 9.90 11.22 -8.54
CA LEU A 25 8.48 11.11 -8.90
C LEU A 25 7.60 10.96 -7.67
N ARG A 26 8.00 10.10 -6.73
CA ARG A 26 7.29 9.89 -5.45
C ARG A 26 7.22 11.15 -4.59
N SER A 27 8.25 12.00 -4.65
CA SER A 27 8.28 13.29 -3.95
C SER A 27 7.33 14.36 -4.53
N LEU A 28 6.68 14.07 -5.66
CA LEU A 28 5.81 14.99 -6.42
C LEU A 28 6.51 16.25 -6.96
N LYS A 29 7.85 16.30 -6.89
CA LYS A 29 8.68 17.42 -7.35
C LYS A 29 9.23 17.24 -8.77
N ALA A 30 8.96 16.10 -9.40
CA ALA A 30 9.42 15.83 -10.76
C ALA A 30 8.78 16.81 -11.78
N VAL A 31 9.63 17.46 -12.58
CA VAL A 31 9.24 18.37 -13.65
C VAL A 31 9.96 18.02 -14.95
N CYS A 32 9.29 18.25 -16.07
CA CYS A 32 9.83 18.05 -17.41
C CYS A 32 10.97 19.02 -17.70
N LYS A 33 12.14 18.50 -18.12
CA LYS A 33 13.28 19.34 -18.50
C LYS A 33 13.03 20.18 -19.77
N GLY A 34 12.17 19.72 -20.67
CA GLY A 34 11.87 20.41 -21.94
C GLY A 34 10.90 21.59 -21.79
N CYS A 35 9.92 21.51 -20.89
CA CYS A 35 8.85 22.51 -20.79
C CYS A 35 8.43 22.89 -19.37
N GLY A 36 9.12 22.38 -18.33
CA GLY A 36 8.77 22.62 -16.92
C GLY A 36 7.46 21.96 -16.43
N GLY A 37 6.77 21.19 -17.28
CA GLY A 37 5.49 20.55 -16.94
C GLY A 37 5.63 19.57 -15.77
N SER A 38 4.70 19.61 -14.82
CA SER A 38 4.74 18.75 -13.62
C SER A 38 4.35 17.30 -13.94
N PHE A 39 5.02 16.35 -13.29
CA PHE A 39 4.65 14.92 -13.25
C PHE A 39 3.88 14.54 -11.98
N LYS A 40 3.22 15.51 -11.31
CA LYS A 40 2.50 15.29 -10.06
C LYS A 40 1.51 14.11 -10.15
N THR A 41 0.70 14.05 -11.21
CA THR A 41 -0.28 12.97 -11.40
C THR A 41 0.38 11.58 -11.55
N GLN A 42 1.50 11.49 -12.25
CA GLN A 42 2.27 10.24 -12.35
C GLN A 42 2.88 9.87 -10.99
N GLY A 43 3.40 10.84 -10.24
CA GLY A 43 3.89 10.64 -8.87
C GLY A 43 2.80 10.16 -7.91
N GLU A 44 1.60 10.75 -7.98
CA GLU A 44 0.42 10.35 -7.21
C GLU A 44 -0.02 8.93 -7.58
N SER A 45 -0.05 8.58 -8.87
CA SER A 45 -0.39 7.24 -9.34
C SER A 45 0.63 6.19 -8.89
N ILE A 46 1.93 6.50 -8.93
CA ILE A 46 3.00 5.63 -8.43
C ILE A 46 2.84 5.45 -6.91
N ASN A 47 2.65 6.54 -6.16
CA ASN A 47 2.46 6.47 -4.72
C ASN A 47 1.22 5.63 -4.36
N SER A 48 0.10 5.85 -5.06
CA SER A 48 -1.12 5.05 -4.87
C SER A 48 -0.89 3.58 -5.19
N SER A 49 -0.20 3.25 -6.28
CA SER A 49 0.08 1.86 -6.65
C SER A 49 1.01 1.16 -5.65
N ILE A 50 2.03 1.86 -5.15
CA ILE A 50 2.93 1.36 -4.10
C ILE A 50 2.16 1.13 -2.82
N LEU A 51 1.33 2.10 -2.39
CA LEU A 51 0.46 1.94 -1.24
C LEU A 51 -0.47 0.73 -1.41
N SER A 52 -1.18 0.60 -2.53
CA SER A 52 -2.04 -0.55 -2.82
C SER A 52 -1.29 -1.88 -2.79
N MET A 53 -0.03 -1.93 -3.24
CA MET A 53 0.80 -3.12 -3.15
C MET A 53 1.25 -3.46 -1.73
N GLU A 54 1.67 -2.45 -0.96
CA GLU A 54 2.04 -2.63 0.45
C GLU A 54 0.84 -3.10 1.27
N LEU A 55 -0.33 -2.52 0.99
CA LEU A 55 -1.62 -2.95 1.53
C LEU A 55 -1.94 -4.40 1.18
N LEU A 56 -1.75 -4.77 -0.09
CA LEU A 56 -1.93 -6.14 -0.55
C LEU A 56 -1.04 -7.15 0.15
N GLN A 57 0.24 -6.80 0.29
CA GLN A 57 1.22 -7.63 0.95
C GLN A 57 0.81 -7.85 2.42
N ARG A 58 0.38 -6.78 3.10
CA ARG A 58 -0.10 -6.84 4.49
C ARG A 58 -1.37 -7.65 4.64
N LEU A 59 -2.35 -7.45 3.75
CA LEU A 59 -3.59 -8.20 3.71
C LEU A 59 -3.32 -9.70 3.48
N LYS A 60 -2.39 -10.01 2.58
CA LYS A 60 -1.95 -11.39 2.33
C LYS A 60 -1.26 -12.00 3.53
N GLU A 61 -0.31 -11.31 4.16
CA GLU A 61 0.36 -11.77 5.40
C GLU A 61 -0.68 -12.04 6.50
N LEU A 62 -1.70 -11.18 6.60
CA LEU A 62 -2.78 -11.32 7.56
C LEU A 62 -3.68 -12.52 7.28
N ILE A 63 -4.08 -12.72 6.03
CA ILE A 63 -4.89 -13.87 5.60
C ILE A 63 -4.12 -15.18 5.82
N LEU A 64 -2.82 -15.20 5.54
CA LEU A 64 -1.94 -16.34 5.82
C LEU A 64 -1.82 -16.61 7.33
N ALA A 65 -1.80 -15.57 8.17
CA ALA A 65 -1.86 -15.73 9.62
C ALA A 65 -3.25 -16.21 10.10
N LEU A 66 -4.31 -15.99 9.32
CA LEU A 66 -5.69 -16.38 9.62
C LEU A 66 -5.95 -17.89 9.43
N GLU A 67 -5.33 -18.57 8.48
CA GLU A 67 -5.11 -20.04 8.40
C GLU A 67 -4.61 -20.43 6.98
N GLU A 68 -3.99 -21.60 6.83
CA GLU A 68 -3.47 -22.12 5.53
C GLU A 68 -4.56 -22.43 4.48
N SER A 69 -5.84 -22.39 4.82
CA SER A 69 -6.96 -22.80 3.97
C SER A 69 -7.60 -21.67 3.16
N PHE A 70 -7.10 -20.43 3.28
CA PHE A 70 -7.68 -19.28 2.59
C PHE A 70 -7.02 -19.01 1.24
N VAL A 71 -7.74 -19.28 0.16
CA VAL A 71 -7.38 -18.79 -1.19
C VAL A 71 -7.91 -17.37 -1.32
N PHE A 72 -7.01 -16.39 -1.24
CA PHE A 72 -7.33 -14.99 -1.46
C PHE A 72 -7.03 -14.60 -2.91
N ASP A 73 -8.08 -14.23 -3.66
CA ASP A 73 -7.92 -13.60 -4.96
C ASP A 73 -7.95 -12.08 -4.80
N ALA A 74 -6.78 -11.46 -4.97
CA ALA A 74 -6.58 -10.03 -4.85
C ALA A 74 -7.17 -9.22 -6.04
N SER A 75 -7.61 -9.88 -7.11
CA SER A 75 -8.03 -9.19 -8.33
C SER A 75 -9.35 -8.42 -8.19
N GLU A 76 -10.18 -8.76 -7.21
CA GLU A 76 -11.51 -8.15 -7.00
C GLU A 76 -11.52 -7.01 -5.96
N LEU A 77 -10.38 -6.67 -5.35
CA LEU A 77 -10.33 -5.60 -4.34
C LEU A 77 -10.28 -4.20 -4.98
N GLU A 78 -11.23 -3.35 -4.61
CA GLU A 78 -11.14 -1.90 -4.85
C GLU A 78 -10.36 -1.21 -3.72
N TYR A 79 -9.04 -1.15 -3.87
CA TYR A 79 -8.10 -0.59 -2.88
C TYR A 79 -8.34 0.86 -2.48
N SER A 80 -9.03 1.65 -3.30
CA SER A 80 -9.39 3.03 -2.97
C SER A 80 -10.26 3.15 -1.72
N THR A 81 -10.87 2.04 -1.28
CA THR A 81 -11.73 1.98 -0.10
C THR A 81 -10.99 1.60 1.19
N LEU A 82 -9.73 1.14 1.11
CA LEU A 82 -8.97 0.67 2.25
C LEU A 82 -7.94 1.71 2.71
N SER A 83 -8.30 2.51 3.70
CA SER A 83 -7.45 3.59 4.24
C SER A 83 -6.92 3.29 5.65
N THR A 84 -7.63 2.45 6.39
CA THR A 84 -7.38 2.13 7.79
C THR A 84 -7.30 0.63 8.03
N VAL A 85 -6.65 0.24 9.12
CA VAL A 85 -6.67 -1.15 9.61
C VAL A 85 -8.11 -1.62 9.92
N GLY A 86 -9.02 -0.71 10.30
CA GLY A 86 -10.44 -1.00 10.43
C GLY A 86 -11.08 -1.43 9.11
N ASP A 87 -10.76 -0.76 8.01
CA ASP A 87 -11.25 -1.13 6.67
C ASP A 87 -10.80 -2.54 6.27
N ILE A 88 -9.58 -2.94 6.68
CA ILE A 88 -9.08 -4.31 6.49
C ILE A 88 -9.88 -5.31 7.32
N ILE A 89 -10.13 -5.01 8.61
CA ILE A 89 -10.91 -5.88 9.50
C ILE A 89 -12.33 -6.07 8.95
N ASP A 90 -12.96 -4.98 8.53
CA ASP A 90 -14.32 -4.98 7.99
C ASP A 90 -14.38 -5.76 6.66
N PHE A 91 -13.39 -5.58 5.78
CA PHE A 91 -13.27 -6.36 4.54
C PHE A 91 -13.15 -7.86 4.80
N LEU A 92 -12.30 -8.25 5.76
CA LEU A 92 -12.09 -9.66 6.10
C LEU A 92 -13.31 -10.27 6.77
N GLN A 93 -13.99 -9.52 7.63
CA GLN A 93 -15.22 -9.95 8.26
C GLN A 93 -16.34 -10.15 7.22
N ALA A 94 -16.41 -9.28 6.20
CA ALA A 94 -17.35 -9.42 5.10
C ALA A 94 -17.02 -10.62 4.18
N SER A 95 -15.73 -10.81 3.89
CA SER A 95 -15.26 -11.88 2.98
C SER A 95 -15.24 -13.26 3.65
N PHE A 96 -15.08 -13.29 4.97
CA PHE A 96 -14.94 -14.51 5.77
C PHE A 96 -15.85 -14.45 7.00
N PRO A 97 -17.18 -14.55 6.83
CA PRO A 97 -18.16 -14.37 7.90
C PRO A 97 -18.08 -15.42 9.04
N LYS A 98 -17.28 -16.47 8.87
CA LYS A 98 -16.99 -17.47 9.90
C LYS A 98 -15.90 -17.03 10.89
N LEU A 99 -15.12 -16.00 10.55
CA LEU A 99 -14.12 -15.43 11.45
C LEU A 99 -14.79 -14.40 12.35
N SER A 100 -14.57 -14.52 13.66
CA SER A 100 -15.00 -13.48 14.58
C SER A 100 -14.10 -12.26 14.42
N ARG A 101 -14.66 -11.06 14.61
CA ARG A 101 -13.88 -9.81 14.58
C ARG A 101 -12.69 -9.85 15.54
N SER A 102 -12.89 -10.43 16.72
CA SER A 102 -11.87 -10.58 17.74
C SER A 102 -10.72 -11.51 17.32
N ASP A 103 -11.00 -12.58 16.57
CA ASP A 103 -9.94 -13.45 16.01
C ASP A 103 -9.10 -12.71 14.95
N ILE A 104 -9.76 -11.90 14.12
CA ILE A 104 -9.09 -11.06 13.12
C ILE A 104 -8.21 -10.03 13.83
N GLU A 105 -8.74 -9.32 14.82
CA GLU A 105 -8.01 -8.31 15.61
C GLU A 105 -6.81 -8.92 16.35
N PHE A 106 -6.99 -10.09 16.98
CA PHE A 106 -5.91 -10.79 17.69
C PHE A 106 -4.78 -11.22 16.75
N LYS A 107 -5.12 -11.78 15.58
CA LYS A 107 -4.10 -12.17 14.60
C LYS A 107 -3.43 -10.96 13.96
N LEU A 108 -4.16 -9.87 13.79
CA LEU A 108 -3.63 -8.60 13.33
C LEU A 108 -2.64 -8.00 14.33
N SER A 109 -2.92 -8.07 15.64
CA SER A 109 -1.95 -7.63 16.66
C SER A 109 -0.67 -8.45 16.62
N LEU A 110 -0.74 -9.78 16.42
CA LEU A 110 0.46 -10.63 16.30
C LEU A 110 1.33 -10.25 15.08
N VAL A 111 0.70 -9.96 13.94
CA VAL A 111 1.44 -9.50 12.74
C VAL A 111 2.10 -8.15 13.01
N LEU A 112 1.38 -7.22 13.66
CA LEU A 112 1.88 -5.89 13.95
C LEU A 112 3.06 -5.92 14.93
N GLU A 113 2.96 -6.72 15.99
CA GLU A 113 4.02 -6.99 16.98
C GLU A 113 5.24 -7.62 16.30
N SER A 114 5.05 -8.65 15.47
CA SER A 114 6.15 -9.34 14.77
C SER A 114 6.96 -8.45 13.82
N LYS A 115 6.36 -7.35 13.36
CA LYS A 115 6.98 -6.37 12.47
C LYS A 115 7.45 -5.11 13.20
N ASN A 116 7.48 -5.12 14.53
CA ASN A 116 7.86 -3.98 15.39
C ASN A 116 7.02 -2.71 15.13
N TYR A 117 5.72 -2.86 14.86
CA TYR A 117 4.78 -1.72 14.88
C TYR A 117 4.31 -1.37 16.30
N ASP A 118 4.75 -2.14 17.30
CA ASP A 118 4.43 -1.94 18.71
C ASP A 118 4.77 -0.52 19.18
N GLY A 119 3.79 0.13 19.80
CA GLY A 119 3.90 1.47 20.37
C GLY A 119 3.30 2.60 19.51
N LYS A 120 2.90 2.35 18.26
CA LYS A 120 2.19 3.37 17.43
C LYS A 120 0.68 3.19 17.37
N ILE A 121 0.18 2.00 17.69
CA ILE A 121 -1.21 1.63 17.45
C ILE A 121 -1.99 1.81 18.75
N VAL A 122 -2.33 3.07 19.05
CA VAL A 122 -3.15 3.43 20.21
C VAL A 122 -4.64 3.10 19.96
N ASN A 123 -5.03 2.92 18.69
CA ASN A 123 -6.39 2.59 18.29
C ASN A 123 -6.38 1.82 16.95
N ILE A 124 -6.45 0.49 17.03
CA ILE A 124 -6.31 -0.43 15.88
C ILE A 124 -7.25 -0.07 14.72
N PRO A 125 -8.56 0.17 14.91
CA PRO A 125 -9.47 0.39 13.77
C PRO A 125 -9.21 1.68 12.99
N THR A 126 -8.74 2.73 13.65
CA THR A 126 -8.51 4.03 13.01
C THR A 126 -7.08 4.21 12.51
N PHE A 127 -6.21 3.22 12.72
CA PHE A 127 -4.81 3.32 12.35
C PHE A 127 -4.68 3.41 10.83
N LEU A 128 -4.10 4.51 10.35
CA LEU A 128 -3.90 4.73 8.92
C LEU A 128 -2.87 3.75 8.39
N LEU A 129 -3.21 3.09 7.29
CA LEU A 129 -2.33 2.08 6.72
C LEU A 129 -1.03 2.69 6.16
N SER A 130 -1.06 3.97 5.80
CA SER A 130 0.10 4.77 5.40
C SER A 130 1.09 5.03 6.53
N GLU A 131 0.68 4.86 7.80
CA GLU A 131 1.55 5.05 8.97
C GLU A 131 2.30 3.78 9.37
N LEU A 132 1.93 2.64 8.79
CA LEU A 132 2.71 1.42 8.93
C LEU A 132 4.04 1.62 8.17
N SER A 133 5.08 2.08 8.87
CA SER A 133 6.42 2.24 8.30
C SER A 133 6.89 0.97 7.59
N THR A 134 7.33 1.09 6.35
CA THR A 134 8.15 0.08 5.69
C THR A 134 9.52 0.08 6.35
N THR A 135 9.61 -0.41 7.58
CA THR A 135 10.91 -0.71 8.17
C THR A 135 11.48 -1.82 7.31
N GLU A 136 12.43 -1.43 6.46
CA GLU A 136 13.20 -2.34 5.62
C GLU A 136 13.68 -3.49 6.49
N VAL A 137 13.20 -4.69 6.19
CA VAL A 137 13.98 -5.89 6.51
C VAL A 137 15.16 -5.83 5.54
N LEU A 138 16.25 -5.19 5.99
CA LEU A 138 17.58 -5.38 5.45
C LEU A 138 18.05 -6.80 5.76
#